data_AF-A0A7W0Z2B4-F1
#
_entry.id   AF-A0A7W0Z2B4-F1
#
_cell.length_a   1.000
_cell.length_b   1.000
_cell.length_c   1.000
_cell.angle_alpha   90.00
_cell.angle_beta   90.00
_cell.angle_gamma   90.00
#
_symmetry.space_group_name_H-M   'P 1'
#
loop_
_entity.id
_entity.type
_entity.pdbx_description
1 polymer ?
#
loop_
_entity_poly.entity_id
_entity_poly.type
_entity_poly.pdbx_seq_one_letter_code
_entity_poly.pdbx_strand_id
1 'polypeptide(L)'
;MAMNLEALFPPLAAVQLPVYSEIRERFRVTYDGPSDTLFLDFFGKGQPAASIPLDRGDRDYLYARVDPNTGQIVGVQIEEFLSYAVEVDPELLGAVSLAEFRGVAPEAEADLKRRSVRSATDRRDADAQSLLATVERLLT
;
A
#
# COMPACT_ATOMS: atom_id res chain seq x y z
N MET A 1 16.23 17.73 25.58
CA MET A 1 17.19 17.12 24.66
C MET A 1 16.38 16.60 23.49
N ALA A 2 16.25 17.40 22.43
CA ALA A 2 15.46 17.03 21.26
C ALA A 2 16.25 16.01 20.44
N MET A 3 15.74 14.79 20.30
CA MET A 3 16.27 13.82 19.34
C MET A 3 16.09 14.39 17.93
N ASN A 4 17.17 14.46 17.18
CA ASN A 4 17.15 14.93 15.81
C ASN A 4 16.53 13.83 14.93
N LEU A 5 15.25 13.97 14.58
CA LEU A 5 14.50 13.00 13.77
C LEU A 5 15.10 12.81 12.36
N GLU A 6 15.86 13.78 11.86
CA GLU A 6 16.61 13.68 10.59
C GLU A 6 17.73 12.62 10.64
N ALA A 7 18.19 12.21 11.83
CA ALA A 7 19.20 11.16 11.96
C ALA A 7 18.61 9.75 11.98
N LEU A 8 17.29 9.61 12.16
CA LEU A 8 16.62 8.31 12.30
C LEU A 8 16.03 7.81 10.98
N PHE A 9 15.81 8.70 10.01
CA PHE A 9 15.23 8.35 8.72
C PHE A 9 16.12 8.91 7.60
N PRO A 10 16.62 8.08 6.68
CA PRO A 10 17.35 8.59 5.53
C PRO A 10 16.44 9.56 4.74
N PRO A 11 17.01 10.61 4.12
CA PRO A 11 16.23 11.47 3.23
C PRO A 11 15.58 10.60 2.16
N LEU A 12 14.29 10.86 1.82
CA LEU A 12 13.52 10.07 0.85
C LEU A 12 14.26 9.85 -0.49
N ALA A 13 15.14 10.78 -0.88
CA ALA A 13 15.99 10.66 -2.06
C ALA A 13 17.05 9.54 -2.01
N ALA A 14 17.35 8.98 -0.84
CA ALA A 14 18.28 7.86 -0.64
C ALA A 14 17.56 6.51 -0.53
N VAL A 15 16.23 6.51 -0.64
CA VAL A 15 15.42 5.32 -0.45
C VAL A 15 15.37 4.52 -1.75
N GLN A 16 15.88 3.29 -1.71
CA GLN A 16 15.99 2.44 -2.89
C GLN A 16 14.72 1.61 -3.08
N LEU A 17 14.06 1.79 -4.23
CA LEU A 17 12.94 0.95 -4.65
C LEU A 17 13.44 -0.46 -5.03
N PRO A 18 12.71 -1.52 -4.69
CA PRO A 18 13.03 -2.85 -5.17
C PRO A 18 12.84 -2.98 -6.69
N VAL A 19 13.57 -3.90 -7.31
CA VAL A 19 13.40 -4.22 -8.73
C VAL A 19 12.09 -5.00 -8.92
N TYR A 20 11.27 -4.59 -9.88
CA TYR A 20 9.94 -5.15 -10.17
C TYR A 20 9.88 -6.69 -10.22
N SER A 21 10.90 -7.35 -10.79
CA SER A 21 10.96 -8.81 -10.89
C SER A 21 11.05 -9.52 -9.55
N GLU A 22 11.64 -8.89 -8.53
CA GLU A 22 11.79 -9.46 -7.19
C GLU A 22 10.50 -9.35 -6.37
N ILE A 23 9.73 -8.30 -6.61
CA ILE A 23 8.47 -8.02 -5.91
C ILE A 23 7.39 -9.01 -6.33
N ARG A 24 7.31 -9.33 -7.63
CA ARG A 24 6.20 -10.10 -8.21
C ARG A 24 5.97 -11.47 -7.57
N GLU A 25 7.01 -12.16 -7.13
CA GLU A 25 6.90 -13.51 -6.56
C GLU A 25 6.50 -13.53 -5.08
N ARG A 26 6.64 -12.38 -4.39
CA ARG A 26 6.45 -12.29 -2.94
C ARG A 26 5.47 -11.20 -2.52
N PHE A 27 4.90 -10.49 -3.48
CA PHE A 27 3.93 -9.43 -3.25
C PHE A 27 2.71 -9.94 -2.48
N ARG A 28 2.36 -9.23 -1.40
CA ARG A 28 1.17 -9.53 -0.59
C ARG A 28 0.36 -8.27 -0.36
N VAL A 29 -0.95 -8.38 -0.58
CA VAL A 29 -1.91 -7.34 -0.24
C VAL A 29 -2.69 -7.79 1.00
N THR A 30 -2.74 -6.94 2.02
CA THR A 30 -3.57 -7.17 3.21
C THR A 30 -4.45 -5.95 3.44
N TYR A 31 -5.73 -6.17 3.67
CA TYR A 31 -6.67 -5.12 4.07
C TYR A 31 -7.11 -5.36 5.52
N ASP A 32 -6.87 -4.38 6.39
CA ASP A 32 -7.32 -4.39 7.78
C ASP A 32 -8.61 -3.58 7.91
N GLY A 33 -9.72 -4.28 8.12
CA GLY A 33 -11.05 -3.68 8.19
C GLY A 33 -11.24 -2.68 9.34
N PRO A 34 -10.83 -3.00 10.58
CA PRO A 34 -11.01 -2.11 11.72
C PRO A 34 -10.33 -0.74 11.58
N SER A 35 -9.19 -0.68 10.90
CA SER A 35 -8.42 0.55 10.68
C SER A 35 -8.60 1.15 9.27
N ASP A 36 -9.40 0.52 8.40
CA ASP A 36 -9.49 0.86 6.97
C ASP A 36 -8.11 1.09 6.34
N THR A 37 -7.19 0.14 6.57
CA THR A 37 -5.80 0.28 6.14
C THR A 37 -5.41 -0.82 5.16
N LEU A 38 -4.86 -0.42 4.02
CA LEU A 38 -4.29 -1.33 3.03
C LEU A 38 -2.77 -1.40 3.20
N PHE A 39 -2.25 -2.62 3.29
CA PHE A 39 -0.82 -2.91 3.30
C PHE A 39 -0.44 -3.65 2.02
N LEU A 40 0.60 -3.15 1.36
CA LEU A 40 1.21 -3.76 0.21
C LEU A 40 2.65 -4.12 0.59
N ASP A 41 2.91 -5.39 0.89
CA ASP A 41 4.24 -5.87 1.26
C ASP A 41 4.97 -6.41 0.04
N PHE A 42 6.17 -5.91 -0.24
CA PHE A 42 6.94 -6.26 -1.45
C PHE A 42 7.73 -7.57 -1.31
N PHE A 43 8.08 -7.95 -0.09
CA PHE A 43 8.96 -9.08 0.19
C PHE A 43 8.28 -10.21 0.98
N GLY A 44 6.96 -10.34 0.87
CA GLY A 44 6.18 -11.35 1.57
C GLY A 44 5.58 -10.83 2.86
N LYS A 45 5.50 -11.68 3.89
CA LYS A 45 4.71 -11.36 5.09
C LYS A 45 5.51 -10.51 6.08
N GLY A 46 5.04 -9.29 6.35
CA GLY A 46 5.19 -8.61 7.63
C GLY A 46 6.63 -8.38 8.12
N GLN A 47 7.46 -7.71 7.32
CA GLN A 47 8.74 -7.21 7.82
C GLN A 47 8.51 -6.06 8.82
N PRO A 48 9.33 -5.98 9.90
CA PRO A 48 9.38 -4.79 10.74
C PRO A 48 9.74 -3.59 9.86
N ALA A 49 8.90 -2.57 9.89
CA ALA A 49 9.09 -1.38 9.07
C ALA A 49 8.58 -0.17 9.83
N ALA A 50 9.25 0.96 9.62
CA ALA A 50 8.73 2.26 10.00
C ALA A 50 7.90 2.83 8.84
N SER A 51 6.74 3.41 9.15
CA SER A 51 5.91 4.10 8.17
C SER A 51 6.38 5.55 8.06
N ILE A 52 6.82 5.94 6.88
CA ILE A 52 7.26 7.29 6.55
C ILE A 52 6.23 7.91 5.62
N PRO A 53 5.61 9.05 5.98
CA PRO A 53 4.64 9.70 5.10
C PRO A 53 5.32 10.11 3.79
N LEU A 54 4.67 9.78 2.68
CA LEU A 54 5.13 10.13 1.33
C LEU A 54 4.54 11.45 0.85
N ASP A 55 3.34 11.80 1.34
CA ASP A 55 2.73 13.08 1.05
C ASP A 55 3.30 14.19 1.95
N ARG A 56 3.44 15.40 1.40
CA ARG A 56 3.77 16.65 2.11
C ARG A 56 2.66 17.71 1.95
N GLY A 57 1.48 17.29 1.47
CA GLY A 57 0.28 18.10 1.27
C GLY A 57 -0.86 17.79 2.25
N ASP A 58 -2.09 18.14 1.89
CA ASP A 58 -3.26 18.17 2.80
C ASP A 58 -3.84 16.79 3.15
N ARG A 59 -3.26 15.68 2.69
CA ARG A 59 -3.87 14.34 2.77
C ARG A 59 -2.84 13.24 3.12
N ASP A 60 -2.56 13.10 4.41
CA ASP A 60 -1.62 12.16 5.03
C ASP A 60 -2.08 10.67 5.02
N TYR A 61 -2.53 10.16 3.88
CA TYR A 61 -3.03 8.78 3.77
C TYR A 61 -1.96 7.78 3.33
N LEU A 62 -0.91 8.26 2.64
CA LEU A 62 0.06 7.41 1.95
C LEU A 62 1.42 7.39 2.67
N TYR A 63 1.86 6.17 3.00
CA TYR A 63 3.10 5.92 3.72
C TYR A 63 3.97 4.89 3.00
N ALA A 64 5.26 5.18 2.89
CA ALA A 64 6.28 4.18 2.58
C ALA A 64 6.58 3.38 3.84
N ARG A 65 6.59 2.05 3.73
CA ARG A 65 7.09 1.18 4.79
C ARG A 65 8.56 0.91 4.53
N VAL A 66 9.43 1.37 5.43
CA VAL A 66 10.88 1.30 5.29
C VAL A 66 11.49 0.42 6.37
N ASP A 67 12.37 -0.50 5.99
CA ASP A 67 13.18 -1.25 6.96
C ASP A 67 14.16 -0.27 7.64
N PRO A 68 14.06 -0.08 8.96
CA PRO A 68 14.87 0.91 9.67
C PRO A 68 16.36 0.57 9.69
N ASN A 69 16.75 -0.69 9.44
CA ASN A 69 18.15 -1.10 9.45
C ASN A 69 18.84 -0.85 8.11
N THR A 70 18.10 -0.99 7.01
CA THR A 70 18.64 -0.95 5.65
C THR A 70 18.23 0.32 4.89
N GLY A 71 17.18 1.01 5.33
CA GLY A 71 16.59 2.13 4.60
C GLY A 71 15.82 1.71 3.35
N GLN A 72 15.60 0.41 3.13
CA GLN A 72 14.91 -0.11 1.96
C GLN A 72 13.39 0.02 2.09
N ILE A 73 12.68 0.40 1.01
CA ILE A 73 11.21 0.28 0.99
C ILE A 73 10.83 -1.19 0.91
N VAL A 74 10.13 -1.65 1.93
CA VAL A 74 9.62 -3.02 2.05
C VAL A 74 8.12 -3.10 1.76
N GLY A 75 7.45 -1.96 1.59
CA GLY A 75 6.05 -1.92 1.20
C GLY A 75 5.43 -0.52 1.22
N VAL A 76 4.12 -0.47 1.02
CA VAL A 76 3.29 0.73 1.10
C VAL A 76 2.15 0.49 2.08
N GLN A 77 1.81 1.53 2.83
CA GLN A 77 0.64 1.58 3.71
C GLN A 77 -0.25 2.74 3.25
N ILE A 78 -1.54 2.45 3.10
CA ILE A 78 -2.56 3.44 2.77
C ILE A 78 -3.60 3.43 3.89
N GLU A 79 -3.63 4.49 4.70
CA GLU A 79 -4.65 4.71 5.72
C GLU A 79 -5.92 5.29 5.09
N GLU A 80 -7.07 5.06 5.72
CA GLU A 80 -8.39 5.41 5.15
C GLU A 80 -8.54 4.95 3.70
N PHE A 81 -8.08 3.74 3.42
CA PHE A 81 -7.88 3.21 2.08
C PHE A 81 -9.13 3.32 1.21
N LEU A 82 -10.30 2.93 1.72
CA LEU A 82 -11.52 2.97 0.90
C LEU A 82 -11.89 4.41 0.53
N SER A 83 -11.72 5.36 1.44
CA SER A 83 -11.94 6.79 1.18
C SER A 83 -10.92 7.31 0.18
N TYR A 84 -9.64 7.02 0.39
CA TYR A 84 -8.55 7.41 -0.52
C TYR A 84 -8.76 6.86 -1.93
N ALA A 85 -9.08 5.58 -2.06
CA ALA A 85 -9.29 4.94 -3.34
C ALA A 85 -10.51 5.52 -4.07
N VAL A 86 -11.60 5.84 -3.38
CA VAL A 86 -12.78 6.43 -4.02
C VAL A 86 -12.52 7.87 -4.47
N GLU A 87 -11.83 8.68 -3.67
CA GLU A 87 -11.67 10.12 -3.93
C GLU A 87 -10.46 10.48 -4.80
N VAL A 88 -9.35 9.75 -4.62
CA VAL A 88 -8.04 10.13 -5.17
C VAL A 88 -7.62 9.20 -6.29
N ASP A 89 -7.62 7.89 -6.04
CA ASP A 89 -7.13 6.91 -7.02
C ASP A 89 -7.99 5.63 -7.08
N PRO A 90 -9.05 5.63 -7.90
CA PRO A 90 -9.96 4.48 -8.03
C PRO A 90 -9.32 3.20 -8.55
N GLU A 91 -8.12 3.27 -9.14
CA GLU A 91 -7.39 2.07 -9.60
C GLU A 91 -6.99 1.19 -8.41
N LEU A 92 -6.75 1.80 -7.25
CA LEU A 92 -6.41 1.09 -6.04
C LEU A 92 -7.53 0.19 -5.51
N LEU A 93 -8.79 0.41 -5.92
CA LEU A 93 -9.88 -0.53 -5.59
C LEU A 93 -9.62 -1.93 -6.14
N GLY A 94 -8.81 -2.07 -7.19
CA GLY A 94 -8.34 -3.37 -7.68
C GLY A 94 -7.62 -4.19 -6.61
N ALA A 95 -6.93 -3.54 -5.67
CA ALA A 95 -6.22 -4.19 -4.58
C ALA A 95 -7.14 -5.03 -3.67
N VAL A 96 -8.42 -4.64 -3.53
CA VAL A 96 -9.44 -5.37 -2.76
C VAL A 96 -9.62 -6.81 -3.27
N SER A 97 -9.45 -7.03 -4.58
CA SER A 97 -9.58 -8.36 -5.18
C SER A 97 -8.41 -9.29 -4.85
N LEU A 98 -7.23 -8.70 -4.60
CA LEU A 98 -5.98 -9.41 -4.27
C LEU A 98 -5.73 -9.50 -2.76
N ALA A 99 -6.47 -8.70 -1.98
CA ALA A 99 -6.26 -8.57 -0.55
C ALA A 99 -6.66 -9.82 0.23
N GLU A 100 -5.83 -10.16 1.21
CA GLU A 100 -6.27 -10.93 2.37
C GLU A 100 -6.92 -9.99 3.38
N PHE A 101 -8.10 -10.36 3.88
CA PHE A 101 -8.88 -9.52 4.78
C PHE A 101 -8.58 -9.87 6.24
N ARG A 102 -8.42 -8.85 7.08
CA ARG A 102 -8.28 -8.97 8.55
C ARG A 102 -9.39 -8.20 9.24
N GLY A 103 -10.02 -8.85 10.23
CA GLY A 103 -11.09 -8.21 11.01
C GLY A 103 -12.35 -7.87 10.21
N VAL A 104 -12.53 -8.43 9.01
CA VAL A 104 -13.71 -8.25 8.16
C VAL A 104 -14.50 -9.55 8.13
N ALA A 105 -15.82 -9.47 8.33
CA ALA A 105 -16.71 -10.62 8.23
C ALA A 105 -16.77 -11.13 6.77
N PRO A 106 -16.91 -12.45 6.52
CA PRO A 106 -16.94 -13.00 5.17
C PRO A 106 -17.98 -12.35 4.23
N GLU A 107 -19.14 -11.96 4.77
CA GLU A 107 -20.18 -11.28 4.01
C GLU A 107 -19.74 -9.88 3.56
N ALA A 108 -19.09 -9.14 4.47
CA ALA A 108 -18.55 -7.82 4.18
C ALA A 108 -17.38 -7.89 3.18
N GLU A 109 -16.53 -8.91 3.28
CA GLU A 109 -15.48 -9.19 2.29
C GLU A 109 -16.10 -9.43 0.91
N ALA A 110 -17.12 -10.29 0.82
CA ALA A 110 -17.80 -10.58 -0.43
C ALA A 110 -18.49 -9.34 -1.03
N ASP A 111 -19.03 -8.46 -0.19
CA ASP A 111 -19.60 -7.18 -0.62
C ASP A 111 -18.51 -6.22 -1.15
N LEU A 112 -17.39 -6.09 -0.43
CA LEU A 112 -16.26 -5.25 -0.86
C LEU A 112 -15.69 -5.73 -2.20
N LYS A 113 -15.46 -7.04 -2.35
CA LYS A 113 -15.00 -7.63 -3.61
C LYS A 113 -16.00 -7.42 -4.76
N ARG A 114 -17.30 -7.54 -4.49
CA ARG A 114 -18.33 -7.28 -5.51
C ARG A 114 -18.36 -5.81 -5.93
N ARG A 115 -18.18 -4.89 -4.98
CA ARG A 115 -18.14 -3.44 -5.25
C ARG A 115 -16.89 -3.06 -6.03
N SER A 116 -15.72 -3.58 -5.65
CA SER A 116 -14.47 -3.32 -6.38
C SER A 116 -14.54 -3.83 -7.80
N VAL A 117 -15.09 -5.04 -8.03
CA VAL A 117 -15.29 -5.57 -9.39
C VAL A 117 -16.23 -4.68 -10.19
N ARG A 118 -17.34 -4.20 -9.63
CA ARG A 118 -18.25 -3.28 -10.36
C ARG A 118 -17.57 -1.98 -10.74
N SER A 119 -16.75 -1.41 -9.87
CA SER A 119 -15.93 -0.23 -10.18
C SER A 119 -14.83 -0.55 -11.21
N ALA A 120 -14.31 -1.77 -11.23
CA ALA A 120 -13.27 -2.24 -12.13
C ALA A 120 -13.79 -2.87 -13.45
N THR A 121 -15.10 -3.11 -13.62
CA THR A 121 -15.65 -3.81 -14.80
C THR A 121 -15.48 -2.98 -16.09
N ASP A 122 -15.15 -1.69 -15.98
CA ASP A 122 -14.71 -0.85 -17.10
C ASP A 122 -13.21 -0.98 -17.45
N ARG A 123 -12.40 -1.67 -16.63
CA ARG A 123 -10.94 -1.79 -16.79
C ARG A 123 -10.53 -3.25 -16.59
N ARG A 124 -10.54 -4.00 -17.69
CA ARG A 124 -9.89 -5.32 -17.76
C ARG A 124 -8.45 -5.16 -17.27
N ASP A 125 -8.02 -6.05 -16.39
CA ASP A 125 -6.67 -6.14 -15.81
C ASP A 125 -6.48 -5.42 -14.45
N ALA A 126 -7.39 -5.66 -13.50
CA ALA A 126 -7.08 -5.55 -12.06
C ALA A 126 -6.19 -6.73 -11.63
N ASP A 127 -5.03 -6.88 -12.28
CA ASP A 127 -4.03 -7.87 -11.93
C ASP A 127 -2.95 -7.23 -11.03
N ALA A 128 -2.07 -8.08 -10.48
CA ALA A 128 -0.98 -7.61 -9.64
C ALA A 128 -0.02 -6.65 -10.39
N GLN A 129 0.03 -6.69 -11.73
CA GLN A 129 0.91 -5.81 -12.50
C GLN A 129 0.39 -4.39 -12.52
N SER A 130 -0.91 -4.20 -12.78
CA SER A 130 -1.56 -2.89 -12.74
C SER A 130 -1.43 -2.27 -11.36
N LEU A 131 -1.65 -3.05 -10.29
CA LEU A 131 -1.51 -2.55 -8.93
C LEU A 131 -0.07 -2.11 -8.62
N LEU A 132 0.93 -2.90 -9.01
CA LEU A 132 2.33 -2.54 -8.82
C LEU A 132 2.72 -1.29 -9.61
N ALA A 133 2.20 -1.11 -10.83
CA ALA A 133 2.43 0.09 -11.61
C ALA A 133 1.78 1.34 -10.97
N THR A 134 0.57 1.21 -10.43
CA THR A 134 -0.07 2.29 -9.65
C THR A 134 0.78 2.66 -8.44
N VAL A 135 1.31 1.66 -7.72
CA VAL A 135 2.16 1.89 -6.54
C VAL A 135 3.48 2.54 -6.91
N GLU A 136 4.13 2.11 -7.99
CA GLU A 136 5.36 2.74 -8.48
C GLU A 136 5.13 4.22 -8.81
N ARG A 137 4.00 4.55 -9.45
CA ARG A 137 3.58 5.93 -9.71
C ARG A 137 3.36 6.74 -8.42
N LEU A 138 2.87 6.10 -7.35
CA LEU A 138 2.68 6.78 -6.05
C LEU A 138 4.00 7.01 -5.30
N LEU A 139 5.07 6.29 -5.67
CA LEU A 139 6.39 6.39 -5.05
C LEU A 139 7.38 7.31 -5.80
N THR A 140 6.99 7.84 -6.96
CA THR A 140 7.83 8.67 -7.85
C THR A 140 7.30 10.07 -8.00
#